data_AF-A0A2A1ZNW1-F1
#
_entry.id   AF-A0A2A1ZNW1-F1
#
_cell.length_a   1.000
_cell.length_b   1.000
_cell.length_c   1.000
_cell.angle_alpha   90.00
_cell.angle_beta   90.00
_cell.angle_gamma   90.00
#
_symmetry.space_group_name_H-M   'P 1'
#
loop_
_entity.id
_entity.type
_entity.pdbx_description
1 polymer ?
#
loop_
_entity_poly.entity_id
_entity_poly.type
_entity_poly.pdbx_seq_one_letter_code
_entity_poly.pdbx_strand_id
1 'polypeptide(L)'
;MKKIGKIALIIFVVVVAGYTVFALFLAPKGFTSEEQVVESFFENIKRNDVCLTHIVYENTSYCEDVAALFSDKDSITITTIDTINGEVSVVLDVDDVEVPLMFTFTKTKVTGLRGLIYDYYYVIDYLI
;
A
#
# COMPACT_ATOMS: atom_id res chain seq x y z
N MET A 1 -38.77 22.80 8.31
CA MET A 1 -37.69 21.87 8.70
C MET A 1 -37.78 20.49 8.04
N LYS A 2 -38.96 19.85 7.90
CA LYS A 2 -39.10 18.48 7.34
C LYS A 2 -38.61 18.28 5.89
N LYS A 3 -38.60 19.34 5.05
CA LYS A 3 -38.17 19.25 3.63
C LYS A 3 -36.65 19.16 3.48
N ILE A 4 -35.88 19.88 4.30
CA ILE A 4 -34.41 19.87 4.27
C ILE A 4 -33.88 18.52 4.79
N GLY A 5 -34.51 17.97 5.83
CA GLY A 5 -34.16 16.64 6.35
C GLY A 5 -34.37 15.52 5.34
N LYS A 6 -35.43 15.56 4.52
CA LYS A 6 -35.64 14.58 3.43
C LYS A 6 -34.59 14.70 2.33
N ILE A 7 -34.20 15.93 1.95
CA ILE A 7 -33.18 16.15 0.92
C ILE A 7 -31.81 15.66 1.42
N ALA A 8 -31.44 15.98 2.67
CA ALA A 8 -30.20 15.52 3.28
C ALA A 8 -30.14 13.98 3.38
N LEU A 9 -31.26 13.33 3.72
CA LEU A 9 -31.34 11.86 3.74
C LEU A 9 -31.10 11.26 2.36
N ILE A 10 -31.70 11.82 1.31
CA ILE A 10 -31.51 11.34 -0.07
C ILE A 10 -30.05 11.49 -0.50
N ILE A 11 -29.44 12.64 -0.22
CA ILE A 11 -28.01 12.87 -0.52
C ILE A 11 -27.15 11.86 0.22
N PHE A 12 -27.41 11.64 1.51
CA PHE A 12 -26.68 10.66 2.32
C PHE A 12 -26.77 9.25 1.73
N VAL A 13 -27.97 8.81 1.34
CA VAL A 13 -28.16 7.48 0.71
C VAL A 13 -27.39 7.36 -0.60
N VAL A 14 -27.39 8.40 -1.43
CA VAL A 14 -26.64 8.41 -2.70
C VAL A 14 -25.13 8.36 -2.46
N VAL A 15 -24.62 9.13 -1.50
CA VAL A 15 -23.19 9.13 -1.13
C VAL A 15 -22.77 7.77 -0.60
N VAL A 16 -23.55 7.17 0.31
CA VAL A 16 -23.26 5.85 0.87
C VAL A 16 -23.32 4.78 -0.21
N ALA A 17 -24.33 4.79 -1.07
CA ALA A 17 -24.45 3.84 -2.17
C ALA A 17 -23.28 3.98 -3.16
N GLY A 18 -22.93 5.22 -3.54
CA GLY A 18 -21.79 5.50 -4.41
C GLY A 18 -20.46 5.04 -3.83
N TYR A 19 -20.21 5.32 -2.54
CA TYR A 19 -19.04 4.85 -1.83
C TYR A 19 -18.98 3.31 -1.76
N THR A 20 -20.11 2.65 -1.51
CA THR A 20 -20.17 1.18 -1.43
C THR A 20 -19.84 0.54 -2.78
N VAL A 21 -20.38 1.08 -3.87
CA VAL A 21 -20.05 0.62 -5.23
C VAL A 21 -18.57 0.85 -5.53
N PHE A 22 -18.04 2.01 -5.16
CA PHE A 22 -16.62 2.29 -5.31
C PHE A 22 -15.76 1.28 -4.53
N ALA A 23 -16.04 1.08 -3.24
CA ALA A 23 -15.27 0.17 -2.38
C ALA A 23 -15.30 -1.29 -2.86
N LEU A 24 -16.46 -1.79 -3.31
CA LEU A 24 -16.60 -3.19 -3.72
C LEU A 24 -16.05 -3.45 -5.12
N PHE A 25 -16.32 -2.54 -6.07
CA PHE A 25 -16.08 -2.83 -7.48
C PHE A 25 -14.93 -2.05 -8.10
N LEU A 26 -14.60 -0.88 -7.57
CA LEU A 26 -13.68 0.05 -8.21
C LEU A 26 -12.38 0.26 -7.43
N ALA A 27 -12.39 0.07 -6.11
CA ALA A 27 -11.23 0.29 -5.26
C ALA A 27 -10.01 -0.50 -5.75
N PRO A 28 -8.81 0.11 -5.75
CA PRO A 28 -7.60 -0.54 -6.19
C PRO A 28 -7.34 -1.77 -5.32
N LYS A 29 -6.96 -2.87 -5.96
CA LYS A 29 -6.69 -4.16 -5.29
C LYS A 29 -5.26 -4.25 -4.75
N GLY A 30 -4.49 -3.17 -4.91
CA GLY A 30 -3.11 -2.99 -4.52
C GLY A 30 -2.79 -1.50 -4.50
N PHE A 31 -1.52 -1.14 -4.57
CA PHE A 31 -1.06 0.24 -4.37
C PHE A 31 -1.00 1.01 -5.69
N THR A 32 -1.35 2.29 -5.64
CA THR A 32 -1.39 3.16 -6.83
C THR A 32 -0.10 3.95 -7.06
N SER A 33 0.80 3.95 -6.09
CA SER A 33 2.17 4.48 -6.21
C SER A 33 3.16 3.56 -5.50
N GLU A 34 4.44 3.67 -5.88
CA GLU A 34 5.56 2.92 -5.30
C GLU A 34 5.74 3.27 -3.81
N GLU A 35 5.70 4.56 -3.49
CA GLU A 35 5.76 5.09 -2.12
C GLU A 35 4.68 4.49 -1.21
N GLN A 36 3.42 4.42 -1.69
CA GLN A 36 2.33 3.83 -0.91
C GLN A 36 2.55 2.36 -0.56
N VAL A 37 3.21 1.58 -1.45
CA VAL A 37 3.52 0.17 -1.14
C VAL A 37 4.51 0.10 0.01
N VAL A 38 5.56 0.93 -0.02
CA VAL A 38 6.64 0.96 0.96
C VAL A 38 6.12 1.41 2.32
N GLU A 39 5.37 2.50 2.37
CA GLU A 39 4.75 2.98 3.61
C GLU A 39 3.88 1.89 4.22
N SER A 40 2.98 1.30 3.43
CA SER A 40 2.12 0.22 3.88
C SER A 40 2.89 -1.02 4.28
N PHE A 41 4.01 -1.34 3.61
CA PHE A 41 4.87 -2.47 3.96
C PHE A 41 5.46 -2.30 5.36
N PHE A 42 6.02 -1.14 5.68
CA PHE A 42 6.61 -0.88 7.00
C PHE A 42 5.58 -0.69 8.11
N GLU A 43 4.44 -0.04 7.83
CA GLU A 43 3.32 0.03 8.77
C GLU A 43 2.81 -1.35 9.18
N ASN A 44 2.89 -2.32 8.27
CA ASN A 44 2.36 -3.66 8.44
C ASN A 44 3.44 -4.74 8.57
N ILE A 45 4.73 -4.40 8.73
CA ILE A 45 5.85 -5.36 8.62
C ILE A 45 5.79 -6.51 9.64
N LYS A 46 5.08 -6.30 10.74
CA LYS A 46 4.84 -7.32 11.79
C LYS A 46 3.63 -8.22 11.53
N ARG A 47 2.86 -7.98 10.46
CA ARG A 47 1.71 -8.81 10.10
C ARG A 47 2.14 -10.02 9.30
N ASN A 48 1.55 -11.17 9.62
CA ASN A 48 1.84 -12.45 8.96
C ASN A 48 1.54 -12.47 7.45
N ASP A 49 0.70 -11.57 6.95
CA ASP A 49 0.30 -11.48 5.54
C ASP A 49 1.01 -10.34 4.77
N VAL A 50 1.97 -9.65 5.39
CA VAL A 50 2.62 -8.48 4.78
C VAL A 50 3.34 -8.84 3.48
N CYS A 51 4.10 -9.94 3.47
CA CYS A 51 4.86 -10.37 2.30
C CYS A 51 3.98 -10.77 1.12
N LEU A 52 2.88 -11.48 1.39
CA LEU A 52 1.90 -11.85 0.36
C LEU A 52 1.16 -10.65 -0.24
N THR A 53 1.05 -9.57 0.53
CA THR A 53 0.28 -8.38 0.15
C THR A 53 1.12 -7.36 -0.63
N HIS A 54 2.41 -7.24 -0.29
CA HIS A 54 3.26 -6.15 -0.79
C HIS A 54 4.35 -6.62 -1.75
N ILE A 55 4.75 -7.89 -1.73
CA ILE A 55 5.88 -8.40 -2.51
C ILE A 55 5.43 -9.42 -3.56
N VAL A 56 6.13 -9.43 -4.70
CA VAL A 56 5.94 -10.43 -5.76
C VAL A 56 6.11 -11.84 -5.18
N TYR A 57 5.18 -12.74 -5.50
CA TYR A 57 5.11 -14.09 -4.90
C TYR A 57 6.45 -14.84 -4.90
N GLU A 58 7.24 -14.67 -5.97
CA GLU A 58 8.56 -15.31 -6.16
C GLU A 58 9.60 -14.90 -5.10
N ASN A 59 9.45 -13.71 -4.50
CA ASN A 59 10.38 -13.13 -3.54
C ASN A 59 9.83 -13.12 -2.09
N THR A 60 8.75 -13.86 -1.85
CA THR A 60 8.11 -13.92 -0.52
C THR A 60 9.03 -14.48 0.57
N SER A 61 9.87 -15.47 0.28
CA SER A 61 10.81 -16.01 1.27
C SER A 61 11.85 -14.96 1.71
N TYR A 62 12.35 -14.16 0.77
CA TYR A 62 13.28 -13.07 1.08
C TYR A 62 12.60 -12.00 1.92
N CYS A 63 11.33 -11.69 1.62
CA CYS A 63 10.54 -10.80 2.46
C CYS A 63 10.41 -11.30 3.90
N GLU A 64 10.14 -12.60 4.09
CA GLU A 64 9.99 -13.18 5.43
C GLU A 64 11.28 -13.03 6.25
N ASP A 65 12.44 -13.23 5.63
CA ASP A 65 13.74 -13.00 6.27
C ASP A 65 13.92 -11.52 6.68
N VAL A 66 13.56 -10.59 5.80
CA VAL A 66 13.61 -9.15 6.09
C VAL A 66 12.64 -8.78 7.20
N ALA A 67 11.39 -9.23 7.14
CA ALA A 67 10.38 -8.98 8.17
C ALA A 67 10.81 -9.55 9.53
N ALA A 68 11.48 -10.70 9.54
CA ALA A 68 12.05 -11.28 10.75
C ALA A 68 13.12 -10.39 11.39
N LEU A 69 13.97 -9.71 10.61
CA LEU A 69 14.97 -8.75 11.12
C LEU A 69 14.34 -7.57 11.86
N PHE A 70 13.10 -7.21 11.49
CA PHE A 70 12.34 -6.10 12.05
C PHE A 70 11.31 -6.53 13.09
N SER A 71 11.12 -7.83 13.31
CA SER A 71 10.06 -8.38 14.17
C SER A 71 10.22 -7.97 15.65
N ASP A 72 11.46 -7.94 16.13
CA ASP A 72 11.82 -7.59 17.51
C ASP A 72 12.12 -6.10 17.71
N LYS A 73 11.90 -5.25 16.69
CA LYS A 73 12.19 -3.82 16.75
C LYS A 73 11.01 -3.02 17.31
N ASP A 74 11.25 -2.18 18.29
CA ASP A 74 10.18 -1.44 18.98
C ASP A 74 9.69 -0.25 18.15
N SER A 75 10.59 0.43 17.43
CA SER A 75 10.26 1.53 16.52
C SER A 75 10.94 1.39 15.17
N ILE A 76 10.15 1.52 14.12
CA ILE A 76 10.61 1.64 12.74
C ILE A 76 9.90 2.84 12.15
N THR A 77 10.66 3.86 11.76
CA THR A 77 10.11 5.08 11.17
C THR A 77 10.79 5.39 9.86
N ILE A 78 10.01 5.71 8.84
CA ILE A 78 10.54 6.20 7.57
C ILE A 78 10.94 7.67 7.77
N THR A 79 12.23 7.98 7.68
CA THR A 79 12.75 9.34 7.82
C THR A 79 12.88 10.04 6.47
N THR A 80 13.11 9.29 5.40
CA THR A 80 13.20 9.82 4.04
C THR A 80 12.67 8.79 3.05
N ILE A 81 11.93 9.27 2.05
CA ILE A 81 11.49 8.48 0.90
C ILE A 81 11.71 9.31 -0.36
N ASP A 82 12.51 8.79 -1.28
CA ASP A 82 12.85 9.45 -2.53
C ASP A 82 12.73 8.47 -3.70
N THR A 83 12.14 8.91 -4.79
CA THR A 83 12.06 8.12 -6.03
C THR A 83 13.16 8.56 -7.00
N ILE A 84 14.12 7.69 -7.30
CA ILE A 84 15.24 7.96 -8.21
C ILE A 84 15.25 6.90 -9.31
N ASN A 85 15.07 7.31 -10.57
CA ASN A 85 15.12 6.43 -11.74
C ASN A 85 14.16 5.22 -11.72
N GLY A 86 13.05 5.28 -10.99
CA GLY A 86 12.09 4.17 -10.85
C GLY A 86 12.42 3.18 -9.74
N GLU A 87 13.38 3.54 -8.88
CA GLU A 87 13.67 2.89 -7.61
C GLU A 87 13.26 3.84 -6.49
N VAL A 88 12.73 3.29 -5.39
CA VAL A 88 12.42 4.08 -4.19
C VAL A 88 13.50 3.85 -3.16
N SER A 89 14.25 4.89 -2.85
CA SER A 89 15.22 4.92 -1.76
C SER A 89 14.52 5.33 -0.48
N VAL A 90 14.69 4.54 0.57
CA VAL A 90 14.07 4.75 1.88
C VAL A 90 15.16 4.77 2.92
N VAL A 91 15.11 5.74 3.82
CA VAL A 91 15.92 5.71 5.04
C VAL A 91 14.98 5.38 6.19
N LEU A 92 15.27 4.28 6.87
CA LEU A 92 14.58 3.90 8.09
C LEU A 92 15.39 4.35 9.30
N ASP A 93 14.73 4.86 10.31
CA ASP A 93 15.27 4.94 11.67
C ASP A 93 14.76 3.73 12.46
N VAL A 94 15.71 2.91 12.90
CA VAL A 94 15.47 1.66 13.64
C VAL A 94 16.30 1.69 14.91
N ASP A 95 15.66 1.97 16.04
CA ASP A 95 16.30 2.16 17.35
C ASP A 95 17.49 3.16 17.31
N ASP A 96 17.27 4.35 16.75
CA ASP A 96 18.26 5.43 16.58
C ASP A 96 19.40 5.09 15.59
N VAL A 97 19.19 4.11 14.71
CA VAL A 97 20.12 3.74 13.64
C VAL A 97 19.45 3.96 12.28
N GLU A 98 20.08 4.80 11.45
CA GLU A 98 19.67 5.01 10.07
C GLU A 98 20.08 3.83 9.19
N VAL A 99 19.10 3.18 8.57
CA VAL A 99 19.25 2.05 7.65
C VAL A 99 18.73 2.47 6.28
N PRO A 100 19.62 2.73 5.30
CA PRO A 100 19.19 2.96 3.93
C PRO A 100 18.79 1.64 3.28
N LEU A 101 17.65 1.65 2.60
CA LEU A 101 17.11 0.54 1.82
C LEU A 101 16.66 1.04 0.46
N MET A 102 16.81 0.21 -0.56
CA MET A 102 16.34 0.53 -1.91
C MET A 102 15.33 -0.49 -2.38
N PHE A 103 14.23 -0.01 -2.93
CA PHE A 103 13.10 -0.81 -3.38
C PHE A 103 12.94 -0.71 -4.87
N THR A 104 12.66 -1.86 -5.48
CA THR A 104 12.26 -1.94 -6.87
C THR A 104 10.85 -2.50 -6.97
N PHE A 105 10.16 -2.13 -8.04
CA PHE A 105 8.73 -2.39 -8.15
C PHE A 105 8.39 -3.03 -9.49
N THR A 106 7.42 -3.93 -9.43
CA THR A 106 6.76 -4.47 -10.61
C THR A 106 5.37 -3.87 -10.74
N LYS A 107 5.05 -3.40 -11.96
CA LYS A 107 3.71 -2.96 -12.33
C LYS A 107 2.89 -4.16 -12.76
N THR A 108 1.84 -4.47 -12.01
CA THR A 108 0.90 -5.53 -12.37
C THR A 108 -0.36 -4.94 -12.98
N LYS A 109 -0.76 -5.43 -14.14
CA LYS A 109 -1.95 -4.94 -14.85
C LYS A 109 -3.22 -5.29 -14.06
N VAL A 110 -4.08 -4.29 -13.86
CA VAL A 110 -5.38 -4.52 -13.23
C VAL A 110 -6.31 -5.19 -14.24
N THR A 111 -7.00 -6.24 -13.81
CA THR A 111 -7.98 -6.97 -14.63
C THR A 111 -9.41 -6.73 -14.15
N GLY A 112 -10.39 -6.96 -15.03
CA GLY A 112 -11.81 -6.76 -14.74
C GLY A 112 -12.25 -5.29 -14.76
N LEU A 113 -13.41 -4.99 -14.15
CA LEU A 113 -14.01 -3.64 -14.14
C LEU A 113 -13.12 -2.55 -13.52
N ARG A 114 -12.22 -2.95 -12.61
CA ARG A 114 -11.24 -2.05 -11.97
C ARG A 114 -10.20 -1.50 -12.96
N GLY A 115 -9.91 -2.28 -14.01
CA GLY A 115 -9.02 -1.90 -15.10
C GLY A 115 -9.53 -0.73 -15.95
N LEU A 116 -10.78 -0.31 -15.76
CA LEU A 116 -11.34 0.89 -16.41
C LEU A 116 -10.94 2.20 -15.72
N ILE A 117 -10.44 2.11 -14.48
CA ILE A 117 -10.08 3.29 -13.66
C ILE A 117 -8.58 3.28 -13.34
N TYR A 118 -8.02 2.10 -13.08
CA TYR A 118 -6.61 1.93 -12.75
C TYR A 118 -5.98 0.95 -13.75
N ASP A 119 -4.96 1.38 -14.49
CA ASP A 119 -4.31 0.53 -15.49
C ASP A 119 -3.40 -0.54 -14.85
N TYR A 120 -2.74 -0.17 -13.76
CA TYR A 120 -1.78 -1.00 -13.04
C TYR A 120 -1.82 -0.73 -11.53
N TYR A 121 -1.31 -1.68 -10.77
CA TYR A 121 -0.95 -1.51 -9.37
C TYR A 121 0.51 -1.92 -9.16
N TYR A 122 1.10 -1.41 -8.08
CA TYR A 122 2.49 -1.66 -7.72
C TYR A 122 2.58 -2.74 -6.64
N VAL A 123 3.64 -3.55 -6.75
CA VAL A 123 4.13 -4.49 -5.76
C VAL A 123 5.65 -4.41 -5.75
N ILE A 124 6.25 -4.55 -4.58
CA ILE A 124 7.70 -4.60 -4.41
C ILE A 124 8.20 -5.89 -5.09
N ASP A 125 9.16 -5.74 -5.99
CA ASP A 125 9.85 -6.86 -6.61
C ASP A 125 10.93 -7.36 -5.65
N TYR A 126 11.95 -6.54 -5.38
CA TYR A 126 13.02 -6.85 -4.44
C TYR A 126 13.46 -5.62 -3.63
N LEU A 127 14.22 -5.89 -2.55
CA LEU A 127 14.79 -4.90 -1.65
C LEU A 127 16.32 -5.09 -1.62
N ILE A 128 17.08 -4.00 -1.66
CA ILE A 128 18.56 -3.96 -1.58
C ILE A 128 18.98 -3.17 -0.35
#